data_AF-A0A1R2B8A5-F1
#
_entry.id   AF-A0A1R2B8A5-F1
#
_cell.length_a   1.000
_cell.length_b   1.000
_cell.length_c   1.000
_cell.angle_alpha   90.00
_cell.angle_beta   90.00
_cell.angle_gamma   90.00
#
_symmetry.space_group_name_H-M   'P 1'
#
loop_
_entity.id
_entity.type
_entity.pdbx_description
1 polymer ?
#
loop_
_entity_poly.entity_id
_entity_poly.type
_entity_poly.pdbx_seq_one_letter_code
_entity_poly.pdbx_strand_id
1 'polypeptide(L)'
;MGTKDFPKLQVLLEHFDENPELMTSSKDKDIILVLGKKDSGKSTFVNSLGEIPLQATKDNKIILKEPNYPKAMKIGSETLFPRYLSAFNHVIYDFPHMTDDDTNLENFINICIAKHLAELAKSLIIIFTFNQEDYSSEKYEDIQSSVNFASKLFPRNQIHEFSIFVITKSYEINAQEQFLSLLTKKNDQDFVLPLINKNRLFSMPKPVNGILMQNNTSLINEIGKIVSLSILNPSLNLFYTTDSPMFEFIEVCNDYLESNRLNKISRLNVDSQITDLTNTIIKVQENLEARVEHIQNSLFTINYSSESEEEKKDDIKDDDDDDDDEDFAIYFRRYGSMKSRNSIESFTFESSLTKQLSFVRSNVYFIRCIANDAFIYMSMEKEGGDRLAKAINELNSESLFSIRLTDQGYLIQNIQTSCYLFVTKVYKRNDSYVVEGSSKYDSKSYFEIEEKNDGCYVLKKKYKN
;
A
#
# COMPACT_ATOMS: atom_id res chain seq x y z
N MET A 1 -23.43 -0.64 6.20
CA MET A 1 -23.50 -1.77 7.15
C MET A 1 -22.55 -1.48 8.31
N GLY A 2 -22.92 -1.82 9.55
CA GLY A 2 -22.08 -1.54 10.71
C GLY A 2 -21.08 -2.68 10.96
N THR A 3 -19.90 -2.35 11.51
CA THR A 3 -18.84 -3.31 11.89
C THR A 3 -19.29 -4.42 12.86
N LYS A 4 -20.48 -4.28 13.48
CA LYS A 4 -21.09 -5.27 14.38
C LYS A 4 -21.48 -6.58 13.69
N ASP A 5 -21.60 -6.60 12.37
CA ASP A 5 -22.00 -7.79 11.62
C ASP A 5 -20.81 -8.73 11.30
N PHE A 6 -19.56 -8.34 11.62
CA PHE A 6 -18.35 -9.12 11.37
C PHE A 6 -17.40 -9.15 12.58
N PRO A 7 -17.62 -10.06 13.57
CA PRO A 7 -16.78 -10.16 14.77
C PRO A 7 -15.27 -10.28 14.48
N LYS A 8 -14.90 -10.93 13.37
CA LYS A 8 -13.49 -11.07 12.96
C LYS A 8 -12.85 -9.75 12.50
N LEU A 9 -13.64 -8.85 11.91
CA LEU A 9 -13.18 -7.53 11.51
C LEU A 9 -12.85 -6.68 12.74
N GLN A 10 -13.66 -6.78 13.80
CA GLN A 10 -13.37 -6.08 15.04
C GLN A 10 -12.02 -6.52 15.65
N VAL A 11 -11.75 -7.83 15.67
CA VAL A 11 -10.46 -8.35 16.15
C VAL A 11 -9.28 -7.84 15.29
N LEU A 12 -9.47 -7.73 13.97
CA LEU A 12 -8.46 -7.14 13.08
C LEU A 12 -8.20 -5.66 13.39
N LEU A 13 -9.26 -4.89 13.58
CA LEU A 13 -9.16 -3.46 13.90
C LEU A 13 -8.46 -3.25 15.25
N GLU A 14 -8.85 -4.01 16.28
CA GLU A 14 -8.17 -4.03 17.58
C GLU A 14 -6.69 -4.40 17.43
N HIS A 15 -6.36 -5.39 16.60
CA HIS A 15 -4.96 -5.76 16.33
C HIS A 15 -4.18 -4.62 15.65
N PHE A 16 -4.79 -3.87 14.73
CA PHE A 16 -4.15 -2.70 14.13
C PHE A 16 -4.01 -1.53 15.10
N ASP A 17 -4.97 -1.33 16.01
CA ASP A 17 -4.87 -0.31 17.06
C ASP A 17 -3.75 -0.63 18.06
N GLU A 18 -3.56 -1.91 18.39
CA GLU A 18 -2.44 -2.37 19.22
C GLU A 18 -1.09 -2.30 18.47
N ASN A 19 -1.11 -2.36 17.14
CA ASN A 19 0.08 -2.41 16.28
C ASN A 19 0.00 -1.36 15.15
N PRO A 20 -0.09 -0.05 15.46
CA PRO A 20 -0.45 0.99 14.50
C PRO A 20 0.59 1.20 13.39
N GLU A 21 1.82 0.75 13.63
CA GLU A 21 2.91 0.82 12.68
C GLU A 21 2.99 -0.40 11.76
N LEU A 22 2.26 -1.50 12.02
CA LEU A 22 2.40 -2.77 11.29
C LEU A 22 2.45 -2.55 9.78
N MET A 23 1.44 -1.89 9.21
CA MET A 23 1.31 -1.67 7.76
C MET A 23 2.36 -0.74 7.16
N THR A 24 3.02 0.10 7.96
CA THR A 24 4.03 1.07 7.48
C THR A 24 5.45 0.70 7.89
N SER A 25 5.60 -0.29 8.76
CA SER A 25 6.86 -0.66 9.41
C SER A 25 7.90 -1.15 8.41
N SER A 26 7.48 -1.68 7.25
CA SER A 26 8.36 -2.21 6.20
C SER A 26 8.90 -1.14 5.25
N LYS A 27 8.31 0.06 5.23
CA LYS A 27 8.59 1.08 4.22
C LYS A 27 10.09 1.42 4.17
N ASP A 28 10.67 1.25 2.98
CA ASP A 28 12.08 1.53 2.67
C ASP A 28 13.09 0.74 3.55
N LYS A 29 12.66 -0.37 4.15
CA LYS A 29 13.50 -1.23 5.00
C LYS A 29 13.72 -2.61 4.39
N ASP A 30 14.78 -3.26 4.84
CA ASP A 30 15.04 -4.66 4.54
C ASP A 30 14.19 -5.52 5.50
N ILE A 31 13.36 -6.42 4.95
CA ILE A 31 12.39 -7.19 5.76
C ILE A 31 12.65 -8.70 5.69
N ILE A 32 12.20 -9.38 6.74
CA ILE A 32 12.21 -10.84 6.86
C ILE A 32 10.78 -11.30 7.11
N LEU A 33 10.25 -12.16 6.23
CA LEU A 33 8.97 -12.84 6.44
C LEU A 33 9.23 -14.24 6.97
N VAL A 34 8.77 -14.54 8.18
CA VAL A 34 8.90 -15.86 8.79
C VAL A 34 7.61 -16.65 8.57
N LEU A 35 7.71 -17.69 7.74
CA LEU A 35 6.62 -18.56 7.31
C LEU A 35 6.78 -19.97 7.86
N GLY A 36 5.69 -20.71 7.92
CA GLY A 36 5.66 -22.10 8.37
C GLY A 36 4.37 -22.45 9.08
N LYS A 37 4.17 -23.75 9.28
CA LYS A 37 2.91 -24.26 9.85
C LYS A 37 2.71 -23.95 11.31
N LYS A 38 1.51 -24.23 11.81
CA LYS A 38 1.22 -24.17 13.26
C LYS A 38 2.23 -25.03 14.03
N ASP A 39 2.72 -24.49 15.14
CA ASP A 39 3.70 -25.14 16.03
C ASP A 39 5.08 -25.47 15.41
N SER A 40 5.40 -24.92 14.24
CA SER A 40 6.74 -25.02 13.62
C SER A 40 7.83 -24.23 14.34
N GLY A 41 7.51 -23.52 15.43
CA GLY A 41 8.47 -22.74 16.21
C GLY A 41 8.78 -21.33 15.69
N LYS A 42 7.98 -20.77 14.77
CA LYS A 42 8.13 -19.41 14.21
C LYS A 42 8.35 -18.33 15.28
N SER A 43 7.41 -18.17 16.21
CA SER A 43 7.46 -17.11 17.22
C SER A 43 8.68 -17.25 18.14
N THR A 44 9.05 -18.50 18.48
CA THR A 44 10.28 -18.78 19.24
C THR A 44 11.52 -18.37 18.45
N PHE A 45 11.55 -18.68 17.15
CA PHE A 45 12.63 -18.31 16.26
C PHE A 45 12.73 -16.78 16.08
N VAL A 46 11.61 -16.09 15.88
CA VAL A 46 11.56 -14.63 15.77
C VAL A 46 12.06 -13.96 17.05
N ASN A 47 11.63 -14.43 18.23
CA ASN A 47 12.14 -13.94 19.51
C ASN A 47 13.64 -14.18 19.67
N SER A 48 14.12 -15.36 19.26
CA SER A 48 15.54 -15.72 19.27
C SER A 48 16.37 -14.78 18.38
N LEU A 49 15.88 -14.46 17.18
CA LEU A 49 16.49 -13.44 16.31
C LEU A 49 16.35 -12.02 16.88
N GLY A 50 15.27 -11.72 17.60
CA GLY A 50 15.09 -10.41 18.24
C GLY A 50 15.91 -10.21 19.51
N GLU A 51 16.79 -11.15 19.86
CA GLU A 51 17.52 -11.20 21.14
C GLU A 51 16.59 -11.09 22.36
N ILE A 52 15.32 -11.49 22.20
CA ILE A 52 14.32 -11.50 23.27
C ILE A 52 14.69 -12.63 24.23
N PRO A 53 14.84 -12.38 25.54
CA PRO A 53 15.26 -13.40 26.48
C PRO A 53 14.31 -14.60 26.53
N LEU A 54 14.82 -15.77 26.14
CA LEU A 54 14.13 -17.06 26.21
C LEU A 54 14.67 -17.91 27.36
N GLN A 55 13.84 -18.77 27.91
CA GLN A 55 14.24 -19.79 28.87
C GLN A 55 13.57 -21.13 28.54
N ALA A 56 14.25 -22.23 28.87
CA ALA A 56 13.66 -23.55 28.79
C ALA A 56 13.09 -23.97 30.14
N THR A 57 11.93 -24.60 30.08
CA THR A 57 11.27 -25.22 31.24
C THR A 57 11.86 -26.61 31.52
N LYS A 58 11.53 -27.18 32.68
CA LYS A 58 11.93 -28.56 33.05
C LYS A 58 11.40 -29.60 32.05
N ASP A 59 10.29 -29.32 31.38
CA ASP A 59 9.68 -30.17 30.36
C ASP A 59 10.25 -29.93 28.96
N ASN A 60 11.39 -29.26 28.85
CA ASN A 60 12.05 -28.85 27.60
C ASN A 60 11.18 -27.97 26.67
N LYS A 61 10.13 -27.31 27.20
CA LYS A 61 9.40 -26.27 26.46
C LYS A 61 10.16 -24.96 26.53
N ILE A 62 10.15 -24.20 25.45
CA ILE A 62 10.72 -22.84 25.40
C ILE A 62 9.63 -21.83 25.74
N ILE A 63 9.92 -20.91 26.66
CA ILE A 63 9.05 -19.80 27.04
C ILE A 63 9.85 -18.50 27.06
N LEU A 64 9.15 -17.38 27.09
CA LEU A 64 9.79 -16.09 27.39
C LEU A 64 10.31 -16.12 28.83
N LYS A 65 11.52 -15.60 29.05
CA LYS A 65 12.05 -15.37 30.40
C LYS A 65 11.21 -14.36 31.16
N GLU A 66 10.72 -13.34 30.44
CA GLU A 66 9.81 -12.32 30.92
C GLU A 66 8.51 -12.35 30.09
N PRO A 67 7.38 -12.83 30.64
CA PRO A 67 6.14 -13.02 29.88
C PRO A 67 5.57 -11.75 29.24
N ASN A 68 5.87 -10.59 29.84
CA ASN A 68 5.40 -9.28 29.40
C ASN A 68 6.49 -8.47 28.68
N TYR A 69 7.52 -9.14 28.15
CA TYR A 69 8.59 -8.45 27.46
C TYR A 69 8.03 -7.64 26.28
N PRO A 70 8.30 -6.32 26.19
CA PRO A 70 7.72 -5.49 25.16
C PRO A 70 8.06 -5.99 23.76
N LYS A 71 7.04 -6.09 22.88
CA LYS A 71 7.18 -6.55 21.48
C LYS A 71 7.60 -8.01 21.30
N ALA A 72 7.63 -8.81 22.37
CA ALA A 72 7.89 -10.25 22.25
C ALA A 72 6.74 -10.96 21.52
N MET A 73 7.10 -11.90 20.66
CA MET A 73 6.13 -12.78 20.01
C MET A 73 5.60 -13.78 21.05
N LYS A 74 4.28 -13.98 21.07
CA LYS A 74 3.67 -14.91 22.01
C LYS A 74 3.99 -16.33 21.61
N ILE A 75 4.58 -17.12 22.52
CA ILE A 75 4.96 -18.51 22.26
C ILE A 75 3.82 -19.45 22.70
N GLY A 76 3.44 -20.38 21.84
CA GLY A 76 2.50 -21.46 22.16
C GLY A 76 1.02 -21.13 22.03
N SER A 77 0.67 -19.91 21.60
CA SER A 77 -0.67 -19.59 21.11
C SER A 77 -0.65 -19.34 19.62
N GLU A 78 -1.75 -19.69 18.96
CA GLU A 78 -1.94 -19.34 17.55
C GLU A 78 -2.05 -17.82 17.41
N THR A 79 -1.13 -17.26 16.65
CA THR A 79 -1.18 -15.88 16.17
C THR A 79 -2.24 -15.83 15.07
N LEU A 80 -3.21 -14.91 15.14
CA LEU A 80 -4.24 -14.74 14.10
C LEU A 80 -3.78 -13.79 12.99
N PHE A 81 -3.03 -12.75 13.36
CA PHE A 81 -2.53 -11.69 12.47
C PHE A 81 -1.05 -11.44 12.71
N PRO A 82 -0.28 -11.06 11.69
CA PRO A 82 1.16 -10.91 11.79
C PRO A 82 1.55 -9.87 12.83
N ARG A 83 2.69 -10.14 13.48
CA ARG A 83 3.37 -9.21 14.38
C ARG A 83 4.80 -9.01 13.90
N TYR A 84 5.43 -7.92 14.32
CA TYR A 84 6.79 -7.62 13.91
C TYR A 84 7.67 -7.14 15.06
N LEU A 85 8.98 -7.32 14.87
CA LEU A 85 10.00 -6.68 15.68
C LEU A 85 11.14 -6.20 14.76
N SER A 86 11.95 -5.27 15.25
CA SER A 86 13.13 -4.81 14.53
C SER A 86 14.39 -5.41 15.16
N ALA A 87 15.24 -6.03 14.36
CA ALA A 87 16.49 -6.65 14.81
C ALA A 87 17.50 -6.72 13.66
N PHE A 88 18.79 -6.56 13.98
CA PHE A 88 19.91 -6.65 13.04
C PHE A 88 19.72 -5.88 11.71
N ASN A 89 19.22 -4.63 11.79
CA ASN A 89 18.89 -3.77 10.63
C ASN A 89 17.74 -4.28 9.74
N HIS A 90 16.98 -5.26 10.19
CA HIS A 90 15.82 -5.79 9.49
C HIS A 90 14.53 -5.57 10.31
N VAL A 91 13.39 -5.60 9.61
CA VAL A 91 12.08 -5.79 10.24
C VAL A 91 11.63 -7.23 10.03
N ILE A 92 11.44 -7.95 11.13
CA ILE A 92 11.13 -9.38 11.13
C ILE A 92 9.65 -9.55 11.45
N TYR A 93 8.91 -10.15 10.52
CA TYR A 93 7.49 -10.44 10.67
C TYR A 93 7.26 -11.92 11.01
N ASP A 94 6.61 -12.16 12.14
CA ASP A 94 6.07 -13.46 12.51
C ASP A 94 4.67 -13.59 11.92
N PHE A 95 4.54 -14.36 10.85
CA PHE A 95 3.25 -14.58 10.20
C PHE A 95 2.51 -15.78 10.81
N PRO A 96 1.18 -15.73 10.86
CA PRO A 96 0.37 -16.90 11.19
C PRO A 96 0.56 -18.02 10.16
N HIS A 97 0.06 -19.22 10.47
CA HIS A 97 0.03 -20.30 9.49
C HIS A 97 -0.86 -19.89 8.32
N MET A 98 -0.27 -19.77 7.14
CA MET A 98 -0.99 -19.47 5.90
C MET A 98 -1.15 -20.74 5.08
N THR A 99 -2.34 -20.93 4.53
CA THR A 99 -2.71 -22.08 3.69
C THR A 99 -3.08 -21.61 2.29
N ASP A 100 -3.17 -22.52 1.33
CA ASP A 100 -3.73 -22.22 0.00
C ASP A 100 -5.26 -22.08 0.00
N ASP A 101 -5.92 -22.31 1.14
CA ASP A 101 -7.37 -22.14 1.30
C ASP A 101 -7.73 -20.64 1.37
N ASP A 102 -8.19 -20.12 0.24
CA ASP A 102 -8.68 -18.75 0.08
C ASP A 102 -10.09 -18.56 0.66
N THR A 103 -10.80 -19.62 1.05
CA THR A 103 -12.12 -19.47 1.69
C THR A 103 -12.02 -18.95 3.13
N ASN A 104 -10.85 -19.04 3.76
CA ASN A 104 -10.60 -18.49 5.08
C ASN A 104 -10.23 -17.00 5.01
N LEU A 105 -11.14 -16.15 5.48
CA LEU A 105 -10.96 -14.70 5.55
C LEU A 105 -9.68 -14.27 6.26
N GLU A 106 -9.30 -14.90 7.38
CA GLU A 106 -8.08 -14.54 8.11
C GLU A 106 -6.83 -14.84 7.28
N ASN A 107 -6.82 -15.99 6.61
CA ASN A 107 -5.74 -16.37 5.73
C ASN A 107 -5.58 -15.37 4.57
N PHE A 108 -6.70 -14.98 3.94
CA PHE A 108 -6.70 -13.93 2.92
C PHE A 108 -6.18 -12.58 3.42
N ILE A 109 -6.62 -12.15 4.60
CA ILE A 109 -6.13 -10.91 5.23
C ILE A 109 -4.61 -10.98 5.39
N ASN A 110 -4.10 -12.08 5.93
CA ASN A 110 -2.68 -12.27 6.16
C ASN A 110 -1.89 -12.28 4.84
N ILE A 111 -2.42 -12.87 3.78
CA ILE A 111 -1.86 -12.78 2.43
C ILE A 111 -1.75 -11.33 1.95
N CYS A 112 -2.84 -10.56 2.08
CA CYS A 112 -2.86 -9.15 1.71
C CYS A 112 -1.83 -8.33 2.50
N ILE A 113 -1.72 -8.57 3.81
CA ILE A 113 -0.73 -7.91 4.66
C ILE A 113 0.68 -8.28 4.23
N ALA A 114 1.00 -9.57 4.06
CA ALA A 114 2.32 -10.03 3.62
C ALA A 114 2.76 -9.35 2.32
N LYS A 115 1.84 -9.28 1.36
CA LYS A 115 2.08 -8.62 0.09
C LYS A 115 2.31 -7.13 0.23
N HIS A 116 1.43 -6.42 0.94
CA HIS A 116 1.56 -4.99 1.15
C HIS A 116 2.90 -4.63 1.80
N LEU A 117 3.29 -5.38 2.83
CA LEU A 117 4.57 -5.19 3.51
C LEU A 117 5.75 -5.38 2.57
N ALA A 118 5.70 -6.43 1.74
CA ALA A 118 6.71 -6.71 0.74
C ALA A 118 6.82 -5.59 -0.31
N GLU A 119 5.70 -5.04 -0.80
CA GLU A 119 5.70 -3.93 -1.78
C GLU A 119 6.33 -2.64 -1.27
N LEU A 120 6.14 -2.35 0.01
CA LEU A 120 6.72 -1.17 0.65
C LEU A 120 8.20 -1.38 1.02
N ALA A 121 8.66 -2.62 1.09
CA ALA A 121 10.00 -2.94 1.52
C ALA A 121 11.06 -2.56 0.48
N LYS A 122 12.24 -2.17 0.94
CA LYS A 122 13.44 -2.05 0.10
C LYS A 122 13.86 -3.42 -0.41
N SER A 123 13.76 -4.44 0.44
CA SER A 123 14.11 -5.81 0.11
C SER A 123 13.44 -6.86 0.98
N LEU A 124 13.43 -8.12 0.54
CA LEU A 124 12.75 -9.22 1.20
C LEU A 124 13.64 -10.47 1.30
N ILE A 125 13.63 -11.08 2.49
CA ILE A 125 14.09 -12.44 2.76
C ILE A 125 12.91 -13.26 3.30
N ILE A 126 12.76 -14.49 2.84
CA ILE A 126 11.74 -15.42 3.36
C ILE A 126 12.44 -16.49 4.19
N ILE A 127 11.95 -16.72 5.41
CA ILE A 127 12.44 -17.81 6.25
C ILE A 127 11.33 -18.83 6.44
N PHE A 128 11.55 -20.04 5.93
CA PHE A 128 10.66 -21.17 6.16
C PHE A 128 11.09 -21.93 7.41
N THR A 129 10.15 -22.09 8.34
CA THR A 129 10.36 -22.83 9.60
C THR A 129 9.57 -24.12 9.60
N PHE A 130 10.19 -25.21 10.06
CA PHE A 130 9.58 -26.54 10.12
C PHE A 130 10.20 -27.32 11.29
N ASN A 131 9.41 -28.16 11.97
CA ASN A 131 9.89 -28.96 13.10
C ASN A 131 10.59 -30.22 12.57
N GLN A 132 11.65 -30.69 13.24
CA GLN A 132 12.26 -31.99 12.93
C GLN A 132 11.25 -33.16 13.02
N GLU A 133 10.24 -33.08 13.89
CA GLU A 133 9.18 -34.11 13.97
C GLU A 133 8.21 -34.11 12.78
N ASP A 134 8.36 -33.13 11.88
CA ASP A 134 7.67 -33.09 10.59
C ASP A 134 8.36 -33.93 9.52
N TYR A 135 9.45 -34.62 9.87
CA TYR A 135 10.19 -35.53 8.99
C TYR A 135 9.55 -36.93 8.88
N SER A 136 8.26 -36.98 8.54
CA SER A 136 7.63 -38.19 8.01
C SER A 136 7.24 -37.99 6.55
N SER A 137 7.14 -39.08 5.78
CA SER A 137 6.88 -39.04 4.32
C SER A 137 5.63 -38.26 3.91
N GLU A 138 4.62 -38.20 4.80
CA GLU A 138 3.34 -37.49 4.62
C GLU A 138 3.42 -35.98 4.96
N LYS A 139 4.34 -35.56 5.84
CA LYS A 139 4.41 -34.17 6.34
C LYS A 139 5.32 -33.25 5.50
N TYR A 140 5.97 -33.80 4.47
CA TYR A 140 6.70 -33.01 3.46
C TYR A 140 5.76 -32.12 2.63
N GLU A 141 4.48 -32.52 2.49
CA GLU A 141 3.45 -31.72 1.83
C GLU A 141 3.31 -30.34 2.47
N ASP A 142 3.54 -30.21 3.77
CA ASP A 142 3.47 -28.93 4.49
C ASP A 142 4.56 -27.94 4.06
N ILE A 143 5.78 -28.45 3.82
CA ILE A 143 6.90 -27.63 3.35
C ILE A 143 6.63 -27.20 1.91
N GLN A 144 6.21 -28.14 1.07
CA GLN A 144 5.88 -27.86 -0.33
C GLN A 144 4.72 -26.87 -0.45
N SER A 145 3.68 -27.04 0.37
CA SER A 145 2.54 -26.11 0.46
C SER A 145 2.99 -24.71 0.85
N SER A 146 3.82 -24.57 1.91
CA SER A 146 4.33 -23.27 2.36
C SER A 146 5.13 -22.55 1.27
N VAL A 147 5.94 -23.28 0.49
CA VAL A 147 6.72 -22.64 -0.57
C VAL A 147 5.92 -22.44 -1.86
N ASN A 148 5.03 -23.35 -2.22
CA ASN A 148 4.11 -23.15 -3.34
C ASN A 148 3.26 -21.89 -3.10
N PHE A 149 2.77 -21.73 -1.88
CA PHE A 149 2.11 -20.54 -1.42
C PHE A 149 2.98 -19.28 -1.59
N ALA A 150 4.23 -19.31 -1.10
CA ALA A 150 5.15 -18.19 -1.29
C ALA A 150 5.43 -17.90 -2.78
N SER A 151 5.51 -18.94 -3.62
CA SER A 151 5.70 -18.88 -5.08
C SER A 151 4.54 -18.23 -5.80
N LYS A 152 3.32 -18.46 -5.31
CA LYS A 152 2.13 -17.77 -5.78
C LYS A 152 2.14 -16.30 -5.38
N LEU A 153 2.54 -15.99 -4.14
CA LEU A 153 2.56 -14.63 -3.60
C LEU A 153 3.65 -13.75 -4.21
N PHE A 154 4.83 -14.34 -4.47
CA PHE A 154 6.00 -13.67 -5.03
C PHE A 154 6.42 -14.35 -6.34
N PRO A 155 5.66 -14.12 -7.43
CA PRO A 155 5.86 -14.82 -8.69
C PRO A 155 7.15 -14.37 -9.37
N ARG A 156 8.24 -15.06 -9.02
CA ARG A 156 9.51 -15.11 -9.73
C ARG A 156 10.10 -16.49 -9.53
N ASN A 157 10.77 -17.02 -10.56
CA ASN A 157 11.53 -18.28 -10.50
C ASN A 157 12.73 -18.25 -9.51
N GLN A 158 12.82 -17.26 -8.63
CA GLN A 158 13.98 -16.92 -7.81
C GLN A 158 13.67 -16.94 -6.30
N ILE A 159 12.54 -17.46 -5.83
CA ILE A 159 12.28 -17.56 -4.37
C ILE A 159 13.43 -18.25 -3.64
N HIS A 160 14.02 -19.26 -4.26
CA HIS A 160 15.17 -19.95 -3.74
C HIS A 160 16.43 -19.06 -3.57
N GLU A 161 16.50 -17.90 -4.24
CA GLU A 161 17.60 -16.92 -4.15
C GLU A 161 17.52 -16.00 -2.94
N PHE A 162 16.37 -15.90 -2.27
CA PHE A 162 16.18 -15.07 -1.08
C PHE A 162 15.47 -15.80 0.06
N SER A 163 15.42 -17.13 -0.01
CA SER A 163 14.84 -17.97 1.04
C SER A 163 15.89 -18.67 1.90
N ILE A 164 15.59 -18.82 3.19
CA ILE A 164 16.32 -19.61 4.17
C ILE A 164 15.37 -20.66 4.76
N PHE A 165 15.91 -21.83 5.09
CA PHE A 165 15.20 -22.93 5.73
C PHE A 165 15.73 -23.14 7.14
N VAL A 166 14.84 -23.21 8.12
CA VAL A 166 15.18 -23.40 9.53
C VAL A 166 14.42 -24.59 10.10
N ILE A 167 15.21 -25.60 10.49
CA ILE A 167 14.75 -26.78 11.21
C ILE A 167 14.64 -26.44 12.69
N THR A 168 13.44 -26.30 13.22
CA THR A 168 13.25 -26.05 14.65
C THR A 168 13.14 -27.36 15.43
N LYS A 169 13.31 -27.26 16.75
CA LYS A 169 13.19 -28.37 17.70
C LYS A 169 14.10 -29.55 17.36
N SER A 170 15.27 -29.27 16.79
CA SER A 170 16.14 -30.35 16.32
C SER A 170 16.81 -31.11 17.46
N TYR A 171 16.89 -32.44 17.34
CA TYR A 171 17.39 -33.39 18.33
C TYR A 171 18.90 -33.62 18.22
N GLU A 172 19.52 -33.29 17.08
CA GLU A 172 20.90 -33.69 16.75
C GLU A 172 21.71 -32.57 16.08
N ILE A 173 23.05 -32.69 16.20
CA ILE A 173 24.04 -31.96 15.39
C ILE A 173 23.87 -32.28 13.89
N ASN A 174 23.31 -33.45 13.54
CA ASN A 174 23.17 -33.94 12.17
C ASN A 174 21.75 -33.77 11.60
N ALA A 175 20.89 -32.94 12.20
CA ALA A 175 19.52 -32.72 11.72
C ALA A 175 19.46 -32.26 10.26
N GLN A 176 20.49 -31.56 9.80
CA GLN A 176 20.67 -31.20 8.39
C GLN A 176 20.89 -32.44 7.53
N GLU A 177 21.85 -33.31 7.87
CA GLU A 177 22.14 -34.55 7.11
C GLU A 177 20.93 -35.48 7.03
N GLN A 178 20.18 -35.62 8.13
CA GLN A 178 18.95 -36.40 8.15
C GLN A 178 17.90 -35.81 7.20
N PHE A 179 17.70 -34.48 7.24
CA PHE A 179 16.79 -33.80 6.30
C PHE A 179 17.22 -34.01 4.85
N LEU A 180 18.51 -33.88 4.55
CA LEU A 180 19.08 -34.13 3.23
C LEU A 180 18.82 -35.56 2.74
N SER A 181 18.97 -36.54 3.64
CA SER A 181 18.74 -37.97 3.32
C SER A 181 17.27 -38.32 3.01
N LEU A 182 16.33 -37.51 3.51
CA LEU A 182 14.90 -37.66 3.22
C LEU A 182 14.52 -37.04 1.88
N LEU A 183 15.16 -35.93 1.53
CA LEU A 183 14.91 -35.23 0.26
C LEU A 183 15.44 -35.99 -0.95
N THR A 184 16.55 -36.73 -0.81
CA THR A 184 17.12 -37.53 -1.90
C THR A 184 16.23 -38.68 -2.36
N LYS A 185 15.22 -39.08 -1.57
CA LYS A 185 14.29 -40.17 -1.89
C LYS A 185 13.06 -39.75 -2.72
N LYS A 186 12.84 -38.45 -2.98
CA LYS A 186 11.65 -37.95 -3.71
C LYS A 186 12.02 -37.22 -5.01
N ASN A 187 11.07 -37.15 -5.94
CA ASN A 187 11.16 -36.45 -7.23
C ASN A 187 11.23 -34.91 -7.12
N ASP A 188 11.32 -34.35 -5.90
CA ASP A 188 11.29 -32.89 -5.64
C ASP A 188 12.70 -32.31 -5.43
N GLN A 189 13.73 -33.04 -5.86
CA GLN A 189 15.15 -32.65 -5.77
C GLN A 189 15.40 -31.27 -6.37
N ASP A 190 14.79 -30.96 -7.53
CA ASP A 190 14.98 -29.70 -8.25
C ASP A 190 14.58 -28.46 -7.42
N PHE A 191 13.67 -28.65 -6.46
CA PHE A 191 13.13 -27.56 -5.65
C PHE A 191 13.99 -27.27 -4.40
N VAL A 192 14.46 -28.32 -3.70
CA VAL A 192 15.19 -28.15 -2.42
C VAL A 192 16.71 -28.13 -2.60
N LEU A 193 17.26 -28.80 -3.61
CA LEU A 193 18.71 -28.79 -3.86
C LEU A 193 19.29 -27.39 -4.05
N PRO A 194 18.66 -26.45 -4.79
CA PRO A 194 19.22 -25.10 -4.95
C PRO A 194 19.40 -24.35 -3.62
N LEU A 195 18.57 -24.65 -2.62
CA LEU A 195 18.63 -24.03 -1.29
C LEU A 195 19.73 -24.66 -0.43
N ILE A 196 19.86 -25.98 -0.52
CA ILE A 196 20.90 -26.77 0.15
C ILE A 196 22.28 -26.39 -0.38
N ASN A 197 22.43 -26.37 -1.71
CA ASN A 197 23.71 -26.07 -2.38
C ASN A 197 24.22 -24.66 -2.07
N LYS A 198 23.34 -23.76 -1.60
CA LYS A 198 23.69 -22.40 -1.17
C LYS A 198 23.97 -22.29 0.33
N ASN A 199 24.04 -23.41 1.09
CA ASN A 199 24.22 -23.44 2.54
C ASN A 199 23.16 -22.65 3.33
N ARG A 200 21.90 -22.70 2.88
CA ARG A 200 20.79 -21.92 3.47
C ARG A 200 19.84 -22.74 4.34
N LEU A 201 20.32 -23.85 4.84
CA LEU A 201 19.61 -24.71 5.79
C LEU A 201 20.26 -24.57 7.16
N PHE A 202 19.47 -24.19 8.15
CA PHE A 202 19.90 -24.00 9.53
C PHE A 202 19.07 -24.86 10.47
N SER A 203 19.59 -25.10 11.67
CA SER A 203 18.85 -25.79 12.72
C SER A 203 18.82 -24.94 13.99
N MET A 204 17.67 -24.96 14.66
CA MET A 204 17.45 -24.42 15.99
C MET A 204 17.15 -25.61 16.91
N PRO A 205 18.12 -26.04 17.74
CA PRO A 205 17.97 -27.22 18.56
C PRO A 205 16.89 -27.04 19.62
N LYS A 206 16.23 -28.14 19.98
CA LYS A 206 15.34 -28.14 21.14
C LYS A 206 16.18 -28.01 22.42
N PRO A 207 15.58 -27.52 23.52
CA PRO A 207 16.26 -27.53 24.80
C PRO A 207 16.59 -28.95 25.26
N VAL A 208 17.74 -29.09 25.92
CA VAL A 208 18.17 -30.35 26.54
C VAL A 208 18.40 -30.08 28.02
N ASN A 209 17.68 -30.80 28.88
CA ASN A 209 17.75 -30.65 30.34
C ASN A 209 17.51 -29.20 30.82
N GLY A 210 16.56 -28.50 30.19
CA GLY A 210 16.26 -27.10 30.50
C GLY A 210 17.34 -26.10 30.05
N ILE A 211 18.32 -26.52 29.25
CA ILE A 211 19.35 -25.65 28.69
C ILE A 211 18.99 -25.32 27.24
N LEU A 212 18.89 -24.02 26.94
CA LEU A 212 18.78 -23.50 25.58
C LEU A 212 20.16 -23.42 24.95
N MET A 213 20.36 -24.12 23.84
CA MET A 213 21.59 -24.03 23.04
C MET A 213 21.31 -23.22 21.77
N GLN A 214 21.18 -21.90 21.90
CA GLN A 214 20.97 -21.02 20.75
C GLN A 214 22.27 -20.31 20.38
N ASN A 215 22.76 -20.54 19.15
CA ASN A 215 23.79 -19.74 18.52
C ASN A 215 23.30 -19.29 17.15
N ASN A 216 22.70 -18.10 17.09
CA ASN A 216 22.17 -17.54 15.85
C ASN A 216 23.23 -16.84 15.01
N THR A 217 24.48 -16.76 15.47
CA THR A 217 25.53 -15.96 14.81
C THR A 217 25.76 -16.39 13.37
N SER A 218 25.81 -17.69 13.10
CA SER A 218 25.98 -18.22 11.74
C SER A 218 24.81 -17.86 10.82
N LEU A 219 23.58 -17.96 11.33
CA LEU A 219 22.36 -17.62 10.61
C LEU A 219 22.26 -16.11 10.34
N ILE A 220 22.52 -15.25 11.33
CA ILE A 220 22.51 -13.79 11.19
C ILE A 220 23.56 -13.37 10.14
N ASN A 221 24.75 -13.97 10.20
CA ASN A 221 25.79 -13.74 9.19
C ASN A 221 25.33 -14.14 7.79
N GLU A 222 24.57 -15.24 7.66
CA GLU A 222 24.06 -15.66 6.36
C GLU A 222 22.92 -14.76 5.85
N ILE A 223 22.00 -14.35 6.73
CA ILE A 223 20.98 -13.34 6.42
C ILE A 223 21.64 -12.09 5.84
N GLY A 224 22.74 -11.61 6.45
CA GLY A 224 23.49 -10.45 5.96
C GLY A 224 24.20 -10.64 4.62
N LYS A 225 24.39 -11.88 4.14
CA LYS A 225 25.00 -12.18 2.82
C LYS A 225 23.97 -12.36 1.71
N ILE A 226 22.71 -12.64 2.05
CA ILE A 226 21.69 -12.88 1.03
C ILE A 226 21.46 -11.59 0.26
N VAL A 227 21.68 -11.66 -1.05
CA VAL A 227 21.34 -10.57 -1.97
C VAL A 227 19.85 -10.35 -1.88
N SER A 228 19.49 -9.28 -1.20
CA SER A 228 18.12 -8.92 -0.91
C SER A 228 17.50 -8.36 -2.19
N LEU A 229 16.45 -8.99 -2.72
CA LEU A 229 15.83 -8.56 -3.96
C LEU A 229 15.01 -7.27 -3.74
N SER A 230 15.24 -6.26 -4.58
CA SER A 230 14.26 -5.19 -4.76
C SER A 230 13.01 -5.79 -5.38
N ILE A 231 11.89 -5.74 -4.65
CA ILE A 231 10.65 -6.34 -5.12
C ILE A 231 10.04 -5.43 -6.18
N LEU A 232 10.26 -5.73 -7.46
CA LEU A 232 9.44 -5.11 -8.53
C LEU A 232 8.18 -5.98 -8.70
N ASN A 233 7.05 -5.44 -8.25
CA ASN A 233 5.67 -5.88 -8.50
C ASN A 233 5.33 -7.34 -8.10
N PRO A 234 4.95 -7.63 -6.85
CA PRO A 234 4.28 -8.88 -6.52
C PRO A 234 2.90 -8.92 -7.21
N SER A 235 2.46 -10.07 -7.70
CA SER A 235 1.19 -10.18 -8.44
C SER A 235 -0.01 -10.37 -7.51
N LEU A 236 -1.12 -9.68 -7.77
CA LEU A 236 -2.43 -9.96 -7.16
C LEU A 236 -3.32 -10.87 -8.02
N ASN A 237 -2.86 -11.28 -9.21
CA ASN A 237 -3.72 -11.97 -10.18
C ASN A 237 -4.31 -13.29 -9.67
N LEU A 238 -3.82 -13.80 -8.53
CA LEU A 238 -4.16 -15.10 -8.00
C LEU A 238 -5.44 -15.14 -7.14
N PHE A 239 -5.90 -14.02 -6.57
CA PHE A 239 -6.94 -14.02 -5.52
C PHE A 239 -8.24 -13.33 -5.89
N TYR A 240 -8.36 -12.83 -7.12
CA TYR A 240 -9.61 -12.28 -7.62
C TYR A 240 -10.37 -13.39 -8.35
N THR A 241 -11.18 -14.17 -7.63
CA THR A 241 -12.33 -14.87 -8.20
C THR A 241 -13.58 -14.10 -7.78
N THR A 242 -14.49 -13.84 -8.72
CA THR A 242 -15.57 -12.83 -8.61
C THR A 242 -16.68 -13.15 -7.62
N ASP A 243 -16.64 -14.32 -6.98
CA ASP A 243 -17.73 -14.83 -6.16
C ASP A 243 -17.43 -14.77 -4.65
N SER A 244 -16.32 -14.15 -4.25
CA SER A 244 -15.88 -14.13 -2.86
C SER A 244 -16.39 -12.89 -2.11
N PRO A 245 -16.91 -13.02 -0.87
CA PRO A 245 -17.21 -11.89 0.05
C PRO A 245 -15.99 -10.99 0.36
N MET A 246 -14.83 -11.28 -0.23
CA MET A 246 -13.60 -10.50 -0.19
C MET A 246 -13.66 -9.13 -0.87
N PHE A 247 -14.55 -8.88 -1.84
CA PHE A 247 -14.58 -7.58 -2.50
C PHE A 247 -15.03 -6.47 -1.54
N GLU A 248 -16.08 -6.73 -0.75
CA GLU A 248 -16.53 -5.83 0.33
C GLU A 248 -15.43 -5.62 1.39
N PHE A 249 -14.63 -6.64 1.67
CA PHE A 249 -13.52 -6.55 2.63
C PHE A 249 -12.38 -5.64 2.14
N ILE A 250 -12.06 -5.67 0.85
CA ILE A 250 -11.04 -4.79 0.24
C ILE A 250 -11.49 -3.33 0.30
N GLU A 251 -12.76 -3.05 0.02
CA GLU A 251 -13.32 -1.69 0.18
C GLU A 251 -13.22 -1.22 1.63
N VAL A 252 -13.59 -2.06 2.61
CA VAL A 252 -13.50 -1.72 4.04
C VAL A 252 -12.05 -1.47 4.49
N CYS A 253 -11.09 -2.26 4.00
CA CYS A 253 -9.67 -2.05 4.32
C CYS A 253 -9.12 -0.77 3.69
N ASN A 254 -9.47 -0.49 2.44
CA ASN A 254 -9.08 0.74 1.77
C ASN A 254 -9.68 1.96 2.48
N ASP A 255 -10.95 1.88 2.88
CA ASP A 255 -11.62 2.93 3.65
C ASP A 255 -10.96 3.13 5.02
N TYR A 256 -10.56 2.06 5.72
CA TYR A 256 -9.84 2.15 6.99
C TYR A 256 -8.45 2.77 6.82
N LEU A 257 -7.69 2.35 5.80
CA LEU A 257 -6.37 2.89 5.50
C LEU A 257 -6.43 4.37 5.08
N GLU A 258 -7.40 4.75 4.26
CA GLU A 258 -7.65 6.15 3.88
C GLU A 258 -8.13 6.97 5.08
N SER A 259 -9.03 6.44 5.91
CA SER A 259 -9.51 7.13 7.13
C SER A 259 -8.38 7.35 8.14
N ASN A 260 -7.49 6.38 8.32
CA ASN A 260 -6.33 6.53 9.19
C ASN A 260 -5.26 7.45 8.59
N ARG A 261 -5.07 7.42 7.27
CA ARG A 261 -4.24 8.39 6.56
C ARG A 261 -4.78 9.81 6.75
N LEU A 262 -6.08 10.03 6.59
CA LEU A 262 -6.75 11.30 6.79
C LEU A 262 -6.71 11.76 8.26
N ASN A 263 -6.90 10.85 9.22
CA ASN A 263 -6.80 11.16 10.66
C ASN A 263 -5.36 11.47 11.11
N LYS A 264 -4.37 10.84 10.49
CA LYS A 264 -2.95 11.12 10.77
C LYS A 264 -2.50 12.42 10.11
N ILE A 265 -3.01 12.74 8.91
CA ILE A 265 -2.79 14.03 8.23
C ILE A 265 -3.51 15.17 8.96
N SER A 266 -4.74 14.97 9.43
CA SER A 266 -5.46 15.98 10.21
C SER A 266 -4.78 16.28 11.54
N ARG A 267 -4.23 15.26 12.23
CA ARG A 267 -3.46 15.48 13.46
C ARG A 267 -2.08 16.10 13.25
N LEU A 268 -1.37 15.76 12.17
CA LEU A 268 0.00 16.22 11.94
C LEU A 268 0.11 17.61 11.30
N ASN A 269 -0.93 18.13 10.65
CA ASN A 269 -0.88 19.44 9.98
C ASN A 269 -1.79 20.49 10.62
N VAL A 270 -2.83 20.11 11.36
CA VAL A 270 -3.75 21.08 11.95
C VAL A 270 -3.21 21.60 13.28
N ASP A 271 -2.63 20.75 14.15
CA ASP A 271 -2.24 21.21 15.49
C ASP A 271 -1.05 22.18 15.48
N SER A 272 -0.04 21.97 14.63
CA SER A 272 1.09 22.91 14.53
C SER A 272 0.69 24.21 13.82
N GLN A 273 -0.10 24.12 12.74
CA GLN A 273 -0.54 25.31 12.00
C GLN A 273 -1.57 26.11 12.80
N ILE A 274 -2.48 25.47 13.54
CA ILE A 274 -3.39 26.15 14.47
C ILE A 274 -2.59 26.79 15.60
N THR A 275 -1.57 26.13 16.15
CA THR A 275 -0.73 26.72 17.22
C THR A 275 0.01 27.96 16.70
N ASP A 276 0.61 27.90 15.51
CA ASP A 276 1.28 29.04 14.89
C ASP A 276 0.31 30.18 14.52
N LEU A 277 -0.87 29.84 14.01
CA LEU A 277 -1.91 30.82 13.69
C LEU A 277 -2.45 31.47 14.97
N THR A 278 -2.67 30.69 16.03
CA THR A 278 -3.14 31.18 17.34
C THR A 278 -2.11 32.10 17.96
N ASN A 279 -0.83 31.73 17.94
CA ASN A 279 0.26 32.59 18.43
C ASN A 279 0.40 33.88 17.60
N THR A 280 0.13 33.81 16.29
CA THR A 280 0.11 35.00 15.42
C THR A 280 -1.06 35.91 15.75
N ILE A 281 -2.26 35.35 15.96
CA ILE A 281 -3.46 36.11 16.35
C ILE A 281 -3.24 36.79 17.70
N ILE A 282 -2.68 36.10 18.69
CA ILE A 282 -2.36 36.67 20.00
C ILE A 282 -1.40 37.87 19.86
N LYS A 283 -0.32 37.74 19.08
CA LYS A 283 0.63 38.84 18.84
C LYS A 283 0.00 40.03 18.12
N VAL A 284 -0.93 39.80 17.20
CA VAL A 284 -1.66 40.88 16.53
C VAL A 284 -2.58 41.59 17.51
N GLN A 285 -3.25 40.83 18.39
CA GLN A 285 -4.15 41.38 19.39
C GLN A 285 -3.39 42.22 20.44
N GLU A 286 -2.27 41.73 20.95
CA GLU A 286 -1.39 42.47 21.87
C GLU A 286 -0.89 43.80 21.26
N ASN A 287 -0.51 43.78 19.97
CA ASN A 287 -0.10 44.99 19.26
C ASN A 287 -1.27 45.98 19.06
N LEU A 288 -2.48 45.50 18.80
CA LEU A 288 -3.66 46.35 18.67
C LEU A 288 -4.02 47.00 20.00
N GLU A 289 -3.99 46.23 21.10
CA GLU A 289 -4.24 46.73 22.45
C GLU A 289 -3.21 47.83 22.83
N ALA A 290 -1.92 47.59 22.57
CA ALA A 290 -0.88 48.60 22.79
C ALA A 290 -1.07 49.88 21.95
N ARG A 291 -1.56 49.76 20.71
CA ARG A 291 -1.86 50.93 19.86
C ARG A 291 -3.09 51.70 20.34
N VAL A 292 -4.12 50.99 20.80
CA VAL A 292 -5.31 51.63 21.38
C VAL A 292 -4.93 52.41 22.64
N GLU A 293 -4.12 51.82 23.52
CA GLU A 293 -3.62 52.49 24.72
C GLU A 293 -2.79 53.73 24.38
N HIS A 294 -1.90 53.64 23.39
CA HIS A 294 -1.14 54.80 22.90
C HIS A 294 -2.05 55.91 22.38
N ILE A 295 -3.09 55.58 21.60
CA ILE A 295 -4.05 56.55 21.06
C ILE A 295 -4.84 57.21 22.20
N GLN A 296 -5.29 56.43 23.18
CA GLN A 296 -6.01 56.96 24.34
C GLN A 296 -5.14 57.92 25.15
N ASN A 297 -3.88 57.56 25.40
CA ASN A 297 -2.92 58.43 26.09
C ASN A 297 -2.61 59.70 25.28
N SER A 298 -2.52 59.60 23.96
CA SER A 298 -2.31 60.76 23.07
C SER A 298 -3.51 61.71 23.09
N LEU A 299 -4.73 61.17 23.02
CA LEU A 299 -5.97 61.96 23.09
C LEU A 299 -6.14 62.63 24.47
N PHE A 300 -5.78 61.94 25.55
CA PHE A 300 -5.78 62.52 26.89
C PHE A 300 -4.82 63.71 27.00
N THR A 301 -3.65 63.61 26.36
CA THR A 301 -2.65 64.69 26.32
C THR A 301 -3.15 65.89 25.50
N ILE A 302 -3.84 65.65 24.38
CA ILE A 302 -4.41 66.71 23.54
C ILE A 302 -5.50 67.48 24.28
N ASN A 303 -6.42 66.79 24.97
CA ASN A 303 -7.50 67.44 25.71
C ASN A 303 -6.98 68.30 26.89
N TYR A 304 -5.87 67.89 27.53
CA TYR A 304 -5.21 68.72 28.55
C TYR A 304 -4.53 69.97 27.98
N SER A 305 -4.15 69.97 26.69
CA SER A 305 -3.55 71.14 26.03
C SER A 305 -4.59 72.12 25.48
N SER A 306 -5.75 71.64 25.02
CA SER A 306 -6.81 72.48 24.45
C SER A 306 -7.65 73.23 25.48
N GLU A 307 -7.73 72.75 26.73
CA GLU A 307 -8.37 73.50 27.83
C GLU A 307 -7.60 74.77 28.23
N SER A 308 -6.43 75.03 27.63
CA SER A 308 -5.65 76.25 27.86
C SER A 308 -5.80 77.34 26.78
N GLU A 309 -6.57 77.12 25.70
CA GLU A 309 -6.60 78.05 24.55
C GLU A 309 -8.00 78.42 23.98
N GLU A 310 -9.09 78.32 24.74
CA GLU A 310 -10.40 78.88 24.31
C GLU A 310 -10.90 80.05 25.19
N GLU A 311 -10.20 81.18 25.05
CA GLU A 311 -10.81 82.51 25.20
C GLU A 311 -10.51 83.33 23.94
N LYS A 312 -11.38 83.22 22.93
CA LYS A 312 -11.84 84.35 22.10
C LYS A 312 -12.89 83.94 21.07
N LYS A 313 -14.07 84.50 21.29
CA LYS A 313 -15.19 84.64 20.36
C LYS A 313 -14.77 85.49 19.15
N ASP A 314 -15.40 85.27 18.00
CA ASP A 314 -16.46 86.17 17.52
C ASP A 314 -17.07 85.70 16.18
N ASP A 315 -18.39 85.75 16.16
CA ASP A 315 -19.38 85.94 15.10
C ASP A 315 -18.91 86.09 13.64
N ILE A 316 -19.62 85.42 12.71
CA ILE A 316 -20.27 86.04 11.54
C ILE A 316 -21.30 85.06 10.93
N LYS A 317 -22.43 85.64 10.53
CA LYS A 317 -23.64 85.04 9.95
C LYS A 317 -23.59 84.98 8.43
N ASP A 318 -24.34 84.01 7.91
CA ASP A 318 -25.24 84.00 6.74
C ASP A 318 -24.81 84.73 5.46
N ASP A 319 -24.77 84.02 4.33
CA ASP A 319 -25.68 84.28 3.21
C ASP A 319 -25.64 83.13 2.17
N ASP A 320 -26.78 82.99 1.50
CA ASP A 320 -27.24 81.94 0.59
C ASP A 320 -26.58 81.94 -0.82
N ASP A 321 -27.03 80.95 -1.61
CA ASP A 321 -27.10 80.86 -3.08
C ASP A 321 -26.06 80.00 -3.84
N ASP A 322 -26.57 78.82 -4.25
CA ASP A 322 -26.69 78.28 -5.60
C ASP A 322 -25.48 77.88 -6.49
N ASP A 323 -25.77 76.77 -7.18
CA ASP A 323 -25.26 76.24 -8.45
C ASP A 323 -23.96 75.41 -8.50
N ASP A 324 -24.25 74.12 -8.72
CA ASP A 324 -23.74 73.24 -9.78
C ASP A 324 -22.36 72.58 -9.70
N ASP A 325 -22.46 71.31 -10.08
CA ASP A 325 -21.50 70.45 -10.76
C ASP A 325 -20.60 69.47 -9.98
N GLU A 326 -20.88 68.20 -10.34
CA GLU A 326 -19.97 67.09 -10.58
C GLU A 326 -19.44 66.26 -9.39
N ASP A 327 -20.07 65.08 -9.30
CA ASP A 327 -19.42 63.76 -9.35
C ASP A 327 -18.20 63.55 -8.47
N PHE A 328 -18.35 62.71 -7.42
CA PHE A 328 -17.50 61.52 -7.30
C PHE A 328 -18.12 60.45 -6.38
N ALA A 329 -18.40 59.30 -7.01
CA ALA A 329 -18.34 57.95 -6.42
C ALA A 329 -19.43 57.51 -5.42
N ILE A 330 -20.54 57.12 -6.03
CA ILE A 330 -21.26 55.86 -5.77
C ILE A 330 -20.29 54.70 -5.48
N TYR A 331 -20.19 54.25 -4.21
CA TYR A 331 -19.60 52.94 -3.89
C TYR A 331 -20.21 52.23 -2.66
N PHE A 332 -21.48 52.50 -2.33
CA PHE A 332 -22.20 51.72 -1.30
C PHE A 332 -23.66 51.48 -1.69
N ARG A 333 -23.89 50.48 -2.55
CA ARG A 333 -25.20 49.79 -2.67
C ARG A 333 -25.10 48.57 -3.58
N ARG A 334 -24.62 47.44 -3.05
CA ARG A 334 -25.07 46.10 -3.48
C ARG A 334 -24.55 45.04 -2.52
N TYR A 335 -25.46 44.13 -2.18
CA TYR A 335 -25.31 42.91 -1.38
C TYR A 335 -25.66 42.99 0.10
N GLY A 336 -26.84 42.42 0.41
CA GLY A 336 -27.21 42.04 1.76
C GLY A 336 -28.70 41.77 1.98
N SER A 337 -29.42 41.11 1.04
CA SER A 337 -30.78 40.65 1.33
C SER A 337 -31.18 39.43 0.47
N MET A 338 -31.78 38.45 1.16
CA MET A 338 -32.63 37.32 0.72
C MET A 338 -32.05 35.90 0.57
N LYS A 339 -32.27 35.14 1.66
CA LYS A 339 -32.87 33.79 1.80
C LYS A 339 -33.29 32.98 0.54
N SER A 340 -32.93 31.69 0.54
CA SER A 340 -33.74 30.48 0.20
C SER A 340 -32.94 29.26 0.72
N ARG A 341 -33.40 28.20 1.42
CA ARG A 341 -34.54 27.26 1.36
C ARG A 341 -34.67 26.49 0.04
N ASN A 342 -34.29 25.20 0.06
CA ASN A 342 -35.01 23.99 -0.42
C ASN A 342 -34.00 22.88 -0.81
N SER A 343 -33.93 21.79 -0.03
CA SER A 343 -34.66 20.51 -0.16
C SER A 343 -34.05 19.58 -1.23
N ILE A 344 -33.35 18.56 -0.75
CA ILE A 344 -32.77 17.45 -1.54
C ILE A 344 -33.89 16.42 -1.74
N GLU A 345 -34.36 16.28 -2.97
CA GLU A 345 -35.16 15.13 -3.39
C GLU A 345 -34.23 14.03 -3.91
N SER A 346 -34.35 12.86 -3.29
CA SER A 346 -33.71 11.61 -3.68
C SER A 346 -34.41 11.01 -4.90
N PHE A 347 -33.69 10.86 -6.00
CA PHE A 347 -34.12 10.03 -7.14
C PHE A 347 -33.45 8.66 -7.03
N THR A 348 -34.21 7.66 -6.61
CA THR A 348 -33.90 6.24 -6.79
C THR A 348 -34.30 5.81 -8.19
N PHE A 349 -33.34 5.39 -9.01
CA PHE A 349 -33.61 4.66 -10.24
C PHE A 349 -32.95 3.28 -10.13
N GLU A 350 -33.73 2.30 -9.67
CA GLU A 350 -33.45 0.90 -9.98
C GLU A 350 -33.93 0.63 -11.41
N SER A 351 -33.03 0.23 -12.30
CA SER A 351 -33.41 -0.59 -13.45
C SER A 351 -32.31 -1.59 -13.78
N SER A 352 -32.47 -2.80 -13.23
CA SER A 352 -32.54 -4.09 -13.94
C SER A 352 -31.65 -4.42 -15.16
N LEU A 353 -30.55 -3.69 -15.42
CA LEU A 353 -29.64 -3.94 -16.56
C LEU A 353 -28.21 -4.35 -16.17
N THR A 354 -27.89 -4.41 -14.89
CA THR A 354 -26.52 -4.69 -14.41
C THR A 354 -26.12 -6.17 -14.42
N LYS A 355 -26.92 -7.06 -15.03
CA LYS A 355 -26.72 -8.52 -14.88
C LYS A 355 -25.98 -9.24 -16.00
N GLN A 356 -25.48 -8.56 -17.03
CA GLN A 356 -24.61 -9.20 -18.02
C GLN A 356 -23.55 -8.20 -18.51
N LEU A 357 -22.27 -8.56 -18.36
CA LEU A 357 -21.06 -7.94 -18.96
C LEU A 357 -20.19 -6.98 -18.10
N SER A 358 -20.07 -7.18 -16.79
CA SER A 358 -18.94 -6.63 -16.02
C SER A 358 -17.73 -7.58 -16.04
N PHE A 359 -17.11 -7.77 -17.21
CA PHE A 359 -15.91 -8.61 -17.35
C PHE A 359 -14.77 -7.87 -18.06
N VAL A 360 -14.31 -6.75 -17.49
CA VAL A 360 -12.93 -6.30 -17.70
C VAL A 360 -12.40 -5.73 -16.40
N ARG A 361 -11.66 -6.57 -15.69
CA ARG A 361 -10.80 -6.19 -14.57
C ARG A 361 -9.75 -5.19 -15.06
N SER A 362 -9.33 -4.25 -14.22
CA SER A 362 -8.19 -3.37 -14.49
C SER A 362 -6.86 -4.15 -14.40
N ASN A 363 -6.68 -5.15 -15.25
CA ASN A 363 -5.44 -5.90 -15.34
C ASN A 363 -4.38 -5.09 -16.11
N VAL A 364 -3.12 -5.42 -15.87
CA VAL A 364 -1.98 -4.94 -16.65
C VAL A 364 -1.66 -5.95 -17.74
N TYR A 365 -1.55 -5.48 -18.97
CA TYR A 365 -1.37 -6.27 -20.17
C TYR A 365 -0.16 -5.81 -20.97
N PHE A 366 0.44 -6.75 -21.70
CA PHE A 366 1.34 -6.46 -22.80
C PHE A 366 0.58 -6.63 -24.12
N ILE A 367 0.89 -5.78 -25.11
CA ILE A 367 0.30 -5.90 -26.44
C ILE A 367 1.38 -6.40 -27.39
N ARG A 368 1.27 -7.65 -27.84
CA ARG A 368 2.22 -8.28 -28.77
C ARG A 368 1.67 -8.23 -30.19
N CYS A 369 2.47 -7.72 -31.12
CA CYS A 369 2.27 -7.85 -32.55
C CYS A 369 2.73 -9.24 -32.99
N ILE A 370 1.79 -10.13 -33.29
CA ILE A 370 2.06 -11.52 -33.69
C ILE A 370 2.89 -11.59 -34.97
N ALA A 371 2.61 -10.73 -35.95
CA ALA A 371 3.26 -10.78 -37.27
C ALA A 371 4.77 -10.51 -37.23
N ASN A 372 5.23 -9.67 -36.29
CA ASN A 372 6.62 -9.24 -36.19
C ASN A 372 7.32 -9.76 -34.93
N ASP A 373 6.62 -10.57 -34.13
CA ASP A 373 7.06 -11.02 -32.82
C ASP A 373 7.64 -9.90 -31.93
N ALA A 374 6.87 -8.83 -31.77
CA ALA A 374 7.31 -7.62 -31.08
C ALA A 374 6.23 -7.07 -30.15
N PHE A 375 6.63 -6.43 -29.05
CA PHE A 375 5.74 -5.78 -28.10
C PHE A 375 5.58 -4.29 -28.43
N ILE A 376 4.35 -3.80 -28.30
CA ILE A 376 4.06 -2.38 -28.43
C ILE A 376 4.57 -1.65 -27.18
N TYR A 377 5.16 -0.47 -27.37
CA TYR A 377 5.53 0.45 -26.30
C TYR A 377 5.27 1.91 -26.73
N MET A 378 5.21 2.82 -25.75
CA MET A 378 5.03 4.25 -25.99
C MET A 378 6.36 5.00 -26.02
N SER A 379 6.78 5.45 -27.20
CA SER A 379 8.06 6.16 -27.38
C SER A 379 8.06 7.57 -26.75
N MET A 380 9.26 8.08 -26.48
CA MET A 380 9.50 9.50 -26.15
C MET A 380 9.45 10.41 -27.38
N GLU A 381 9.59 9.86 -28.58
CA GLU A 381 9.43 10.61 -29.82
C GLU A 381 7.98 11.07 -30.01
N LYS A 382 7.85 12.30 -30.50
CA LYS A 382 6.55 12.92 -30.77
C LYS A 382 6.40 13.26 -32.24
N GLU A 383 5.20 13.06 -32.77
CA GLU A 383 4.79 13.49 -34.10
C GLU A 383 3.41 14.15 -33.99
N GLY A 384 3.24 15.34 -34.55
CA GLY A 384 2.00 16.12 -34.37
C GLY A 384 1.71 16.55 -32.92
N GLY A 385 2.67 16.39 -32.00
CA GLY A 385 2.51 16.65 -30.56
C GLY A 385 2.20 15.41 -29.72
N ASP A 386 1.81 14.31 -30.35
CA ASP A 386 1.46 13.04 -29.73
C ASP A 386 2.63 12.06 -29.74
N ARG A 387 2.65 11.11 -28.80
CA ARG A 387 3.71 10.10 -28.70
C ARG A 387 3.49 8.97 -29.68
N LEU A 388 4.55 8.48 -30.31
CA LEU A 388 4.47 7.34 -31.22
C LEU A 388 4.37 6.02 -30.46
N ALA A 389 3.41 5.16 -30.82
CA ALA A 389 3.45 3.76 -30.44
C ALA A 389 4.36 2.99 -31.40
N LYS A 390 5.34 2.27 -30.87
CA LYS A 390 6.33 1.53 -31.65
C LYS A 390 6.37 0.06 -31.19
N ALA A 391 6.92 -0.81 -32.03
CA ALA A 391 7.11 -2.22 -31.70
C ALA A 391 8.60 -2.51 -31.47
N ILE A 392 8.93 -3.27 -30.41
CA ILE A 392 10.28 -3.73 -30.08
C ILE A 392 10.25 -5.21 -29.70
N ASN A 393 11.35 -5.94 -29.91
CA ASN A 393 11.43 -7.37 -29.61
C ASN A 393 11.65 -7.67 -28.12
N GLU A 394 11.83 -6.63 -27.30
CA GLU A 394 12.13 -6.75 -25.88
C GLU A 394 10.98 -6.17 -25.04
N LEU A 395 10.68 -6.80 -23.90
CA LEU A 395 9.70 -6.30 -22.93
C LEU A 395 10.33 -5.26 -22.01
N ASN A 396 9.64 -4.14 -21.78
CA ASN A 396 10.05 -3.15 -20.79
C ASN A 396 8.84 -2.49 -20.09
N SER A 397 9.10 -1.57 -19.16
CA SER A 397 8.05 -0.87 -18.41
C SER A 397 7.15 0.01 -19.29
N GLU A 398 7.64 0.51 -20.43
CA GLU A 398 6.85 1.28 -21.41
C GLU A 398 5.91 0.39 -22.25
N SER A 399 6.01 -0.95 -22.13
CA SER A 399 5.10 -1.91 -22.77
C SER A 399 3.89 -2.30 -21.91
N LEU A 400 3.74 -1.72 -20.72
CA LEU A 400 2.66 -2.04 -19.78
C LEU A 400 1.41 -1.19 -20.04
N PHE A 401 0.28 -1.84 -20.33
CA PHE A 401 -1.00 -1.20 -20.60
C PHE A 401 -2.09 -1.65 -19.63
N SER A 402 -2.91 -0.72 -19.16
CA SER A 402 -4.20 -1.00 -18.53
C SER A 402 -5.28 -0.99 -19.60
N ILE A 403 -6.10 -2.05 -19.65
CA ILE A 403 -7.27 -2.12 -20.54
C ILE A 403 -8.52 -2.03 -19.66
N ARG A 404 -9.41 -1.09 -19.96
CA ARG A 404 -10.65 -0.84 -19.20
C ARG A 404 -11.87 -0.88 -20.11
N LEU A 405 -12.93 -1.57 -19.70
CA LEU A 405 -14.22 -1.51 -20.40
C LEU A 405 -14.98 -0.26 -19.98
N THR A 406 -15.57 0.40 -20.96
CA THR A 406 -16.48 1.53 -20.81
C THR A 406 -17.74 1.27 -21.63
N ASP A 407 -18.77 2.09 -21.44
CA ASP A 407 -19.96 2.14 -22.30
C ASP A 407 -19.61 2.34 -23.78
N GLN A 408 -18.51 3.06 -24.04
CA GLN A 408 -17.99 3.34 -25.37
C GLN A 408 -17.09 2.25 -25.94
N GLY A 409 -16.62 1.28 -25.16
CA GLY A 409 -15.72 0.21 -25.61
C GLY A 409 -14.49 0.05 -24.71
N TYR A 410 -13.44 -0.59 -25.21
CA TYR A 410 -12.20 -0.82 -24.47
C TYR A 410 -11.28 0.38 -24.61
N LEU A 411 -10.83 0.92 -23.48
CA LEU A 411 -9.84 1.98 -23.40
C LEU A 411 -8.49 1.39 -23.02
N ILE A 412 -7.45 1.65 -23.80
CA ILE A 412 -6.11 1.12 -23.59
C ILE A 412 -5.18 2.26 -23.17
N GLN A 413 -4.65 2.21 -21.95
CA GLN A 413 -3.78 3.25 -21.38
C GLN A 413 -2.42 2.69 -21.04
N ASN A 414 -1.35 3.32 -21.51
CA ASN A 414 0.00 3.04 -21.06
C ASN A 414 0.20 3.52 -19.62
N ILE A 415 0.63 2.64 -18.73
CA ILE A 415 0.71 2.94 -17.30
C ILE A 415 1.84 3.94 -17.02
N GLN A 416 2.98 3.77 -17.68
CA GLN A 416 4.17 4.59 -17.43
C GLN A 416 3.99 6.04 -17.87
N THR A 417 3.36 6.25 -19.03
CA THR A 417 3.19 7.60 -19.61
C THR A 417 1.85 8.23 -19.29
N SER A 418 0.91 7.46 -18.71
CA SER A 418 -0.50 7.83 -18.54
C SER A 418 -1.22 8.21 -19.85
N CYS A 419 -0.67 7.86 -21.00
CA CYS A 419 -1.25 8.14 -22.32
C CYS A 419 -2.19 7.02 -22.78
N TYR A 420 -3.25 7.38 -23.50
CA TYR A 420 -4.21 6.47 -24.12
C TYR A 420 -3.82 6.20 -25.57
N LEU A 421 -3.93 4.93 -26.00
CA LEU A 421 -3.75 4.57 -27.40
C LEU A 421 -4.96 5.05 -28.21
N PHE A 422 -4.71 5.62 -29.38
CA PHE A 422 -5.74 5.89 -30.37
C PHE A 422 -5.18 5.73 -31.79
N VAL A 423 -6.07 5.42 -32.73
CA VAL A 423 -5.69 5.24 -34.14
C VAL A 423 -5.82 6.56 -34.88
N THR A 424 -4.70 7.14 -35.30
CA THR A 424 -4.71 8.39 -36.06
C THR A 424 -5.34 8.19 -37.44
N LYS A 425 -5.96 9.25 -37.97
CA LYS A 425 -6.44 9.31 -39.36
C LYS A 425 -5.53 10.16 -40.24
N VAL A 426 -4.63 10.93 -39.62
CA VAL A 426 -3.80 11.93 -40.29
C VAL A 426 -2.58 11.27 -40.90
N TYR A 427 -1.95 10.36 -40.16
CA TYR A 427 -0.70 9.72 -40.57
C TYR A 427 -0.94 8.26 -40.96
N LYS A 428 -0.41 7.90 -42.13
CA LYS A 428 -0.30 6.52 -42.59
C LYS A 428 1.16 6.22 -42.89
N ARG A 429 1.62 5.04 -42.51
CA ARG A 429 2.92 4.50 -42.90
C ARG A 429 2.68 3.23 -43.69
N ASN A 430 3.08 3.20 -44.96
CA ASN A 430 2.85 2.07 -45.88
C ASN A 430 1.37 1.65 -45.91
N ASP A 431 0.47 2.62 -46.17
CA ASP A 431 -1.00 2.47 -46.18
C ASP A 431 -1.65 2.00 -44.87
N SER A 432 -0.87 1.76 -43.82
CA SER A 432 -1.34 1.36 -42.50
C SER A 432 -1.51 2.59 -41.60
N TYR A 433 -2.60 2.61 -40.83
CA TYR A 433 -2.80 3.66 -39.83
C TYR A 433 -1.78 3.53 -38.70
N VAL A 434 -1.22 4.65 -38.29
CA VAL A 434 -0.33 4.72 -37.14
C VAL A 434 -1.16 4.73 -35.85
N VAL A 435 -0.63 4.16 -34.78
CA VAL A 435 -1.20 4.24 -33.44
C VAL A 435 -0.36 5.22 -32.63
N GLU A 436 -1.03 6.12 -31.92
CA GLU A 436 -0.42 7.20 -31.16
C GLU A 436 -0.93 7.20 -29.73
N GLY A 437 -0.19 7.86 -28.85
CA GLY A 437 -0.56 8.08 -27.46
C GLY A 437 -0.91 9.52 -27.18
N SER A 438 -2.10 9.76 -26.61
CA SER A 438 -2.55 11.07 -26.16
C SER A 438 -2.78 11.09 -24.65
N SER A 439 -2.53 12.24 -24.02
CA SER A 439 -2.87 12.46 -22.60
C SER A 439 -4.39 12.52 -22.34
N LYS A 440 -5.19 12.68 -23.39
CA LYS A 440 -6.65 12.72 -23.34
C LYS A 440 -7.21 11.59 -24.19
N TYR A 441 -8.23 10.91 -23.67
CA TYR A 441 -9.01 9.99 -24.50
C TYR A 441 -10.07 10.78 -25.28
N ASP A 442 -10.39 10.27 -26.46
CA ASP A 442 -11.45 10.76 -27.34
C ASP A 442 -12.17 9.57 -27.98
N SER A 443 -13.13 9.82 -28.88
CA SER A 443 -13.86 8.75 -29.56
C SER A 443 -12.97 7.81 -30.38
N LYS A 444 -11.73 8.16 -30.71
CA LYS A 444 -10.79 7.28 -31.43
C LYS A 444 -9.95 6.41 -30.50
N SER A 445 -10.02 6.65 -29.19
CA SER A 445 -9.27 5.93 -28.16
C SER A 445 -9.94 4.62 -27.75
N TYR A 446 -11.12 4.32 -28.30
CA TYR A 446 -11.90 3.15 -27.96
C TYR A 446 -11.79 2.05 -29.00
N PHE A 447 -11.60 0.84 -28.48
CA PHE A 447 -11.39 -0.37 -29.24
C PHE A 447 -12.47 -1.39 -28.93
N GLU A 448 -12.57 -2.38 -29.80
CA GLU A 448 -13.31 -3.62 -29.60
C GLU A 448 -12.28 -4.74 -29.46
N ILE A 449 -12.45 -5.63 -28.49
CA ILE A 449 -11.61 -6.82 -28.34
C ILE A 449 -12.45 -8.03 -28.73
N GLU A 450 -12.02 -8.72 -29.78
CA GLU A 450 -12.66 -9.95 -30.27
C GLU A 450 -11.81 -11.16 -29.82
N GLU A 451 -12.40 -12.05 -29.04
CA GLU A 451 -11.75 -13.31 -28.63
C GLU A 451 -12.03 -14.41 -29.65
N LYS A 452 -10.96 -15.08 -30.09
CA LYS A 452 -11.01 -16.23 -31.01
C LYS A 452 -10.20 -17.39 -30.41
N ASN A 453 -10.34 -18.56 -31.01
CA ASN A 453 -9.65 -19.78 -30.58
C ASN A 453 -8.11 -19.64 -30.59
N ASP A 454 -7.57 -18.73 -31.40
CA ASP A 454 -6.14 -18.47 -31.59
C ASP A 454 -5.64 -17.22 -30.86
N GLY A 455 -6.51 -16.48 -30.16
CA GLY A 455 -6.13 -15.34 -29.33
C GLY A 455 -7.14 -14.18 -29.33
N CYS A 456 -6.74 -13.07 -28.71
CA CYS A 456 -7.55 -11.85 -28.62
C CYS A 456 -7.07 -10.82 -29.65
N TYR A 457 -8.01 -10.20 -30.36
CA TYR A 457 -7.76 -9.24 -31.42
C TYR A 457 -8.30 -7.86 -31.05
N VAL A 458 -7.45 -6.84 -31.14
CA VAL A 458 -7.85 -5.45 -30.91
C VAL A 458 -8.29 -4.82 -32.23
N LEU A 459 -9.58 -4.53 -32.33
CA LEU A 459 -10.22 -3.93 -33.48
C LEU A 459 -10.55 -2.46 -33.17
N LYS A 460 -10.45 -1.60 -34.19
CA LYS A 460 -10.91 -0.22 -34.05
C LYS A 460 -12.42 -0.19 -34.02
N LYS A 461 -13.00 0.37 -32.94
CA LYS A 461 -14.46 0.54 -32.88
C LYS A 461 -14.90 1.61 -33.89
N LYS A 462 -15.77 1.23 -34.82
CA LYS A 462 -16.37 2.19 -35.76
C LYS A 462 -17.47 2.95 -35.05
N TYR A 463 -17.25 4.23 -34.79
CA TYR A 463 -18.34 5.14 -34.41
C TYR A 463 -19.15 5.48 -35.66
N LYS A 464 -20.45 5.19 -35.62
CA LYS A 464 -21.39 5.86 -36.52
C LYS A 464 -21.46 7.30 -36.02
N ASN A 465 -20.97 8.23 -36.84
CA ASN A 465 -21.17 9.66 -36.61
C ASN A 465 -22.65 10.01 -36.70
#